data_AF-A0A6A6L423-F1
#
_entry.id   AF-A0A6A6L423-F1
#
_cell.length_a   1.000
_cell.length_b   1.000
_cell.length_c   1.000
_cell.angle_alpha   90.00
_cell.angle_beta   90.00
_cell.angle_gamma   90.00
#
_symmetry.space_group_name_H-M   'P 1'
#
loop_
_entity.id
_entity.type
_entity.pdbx_description
1 polymer ?
#
loop_
_entity_poly.entity_id
_entity_poly.type
_entity_poly.pdbx_seq_one_letter_code
_entity_poly.pdbx_strand_id
1 'polypeptide(L)'
;MYNKEENPRVPIIVTGNDFSTLYAPLIRDGRMEKFYWAPTREDRIGVCTGIFRTDGVPFEHIVKLVDAFPGQSIDFFGALRARVYDDEVRKWVTGVGVQAVGKKLVNSIEGPPTFEQPKMNLEKLLEYGQMLVQEQENVKRVQLADKYLNEAALGERTKIPLIEELFRPFY
;
A
#
# COMPACT_ATOMS: atom_id res chain seq x y z
N MET A 1 -34.28 -13.84 -36.33
CA MET A 1 -35.10 -12.97 -35.44
C MET A 1 -34.45 -13.06 -34.08
N TYR A 2 -33.69 -12.04 -33.65
CA TYR A 2 -33.03 -12.07 -32.34
C TYR A 2 -34.12 -12.08 -31.26
N ASN A 3 -34.01 -13.01 -30.32
CA ASN A 3 -34.93 -13.15 -29.19
C ASN A 3 -34.88 -11.83 -28.39
N LYS A 4 -35.96 -11.03 -28.45
CA LYS A 4 -36.09 -9.76 -27.73
C LYS A 4 -36.53 -10.06 -26.29
N GLU A 5 -35.73 -10.84 -25.57
CA GLU A 5 -35.89 -10.94 -24.13
C GLU A 5 -35.31 -9.67 -23.49
N GLU A 6 -36.10 -9.04 -22.61
CA GLU A 6 -35.68 -7.85 -21.89
C GLU A 6 -34.69 -8.25 -20.79
N ASN A 7 -33.45 -7.79 -20.90
CA ASN A 7 -32.41 -8.09 -19.91
C ASN A 7 -32.67 -7.35 -18.59
N PRO A 8 -32.40 -7.99 -17.43
CA PRO A 8 -32.48 -7.32 -16.14
C PRO A 8 -31.45 -6.20 -16.04
N ARG A 9 -31.79 -5.13 -15.31
CA ARG A 9 -30.86 -4.02 -15.02
C ARG A 9 -29.79 -4.48 -14.03
N VAL A 10 -28.52 -4.26 -14.37
CA VAL A 10 -27.37 -4.58 -13.51
C VAL A 10 -26.68 -3.29 -13.08
N PRO A 11 -26.57 -3.00 -11.77
CA PRO A 11 -25.80 -1.85 -11.30
C PRO A 11 -24.29 -2.12 -11.47
N ILE A 12 -23.55 -1.11 -11.90
CA ILE A 12 -22.09 -1.18 -12.06
C ILE A 12 -21.45 -0.27 -11.01
N ILE A 13 -20.53 -0.84 -10.22
CA ILE A 13 -19.75 -0.11 -9.21
C ILE A 13 -18.30 -0.08 -9.69
N VAL A 14 -17.71 1.11 -9.71
CA VAL A 14 -16.32 1.32 -10.13
C VAL A 14 -15.58 2.09 -9.04
N THR A 15 -14.38 1.65 -8.70
CA THR A 15 -13.47 2.34 -7.78
C THR A 15 -12.23 2.84 -8.53
N GLY A 16 -11.67 3.96 -8.11
CA GLY A 16 -10.53 4.57 -8.77
C GLY A 16 -9.98 5.76 -7.98
N ASN A 17 -8.74 6.13 -8.25
CA ASN A 17 -8.08 7.23 -7.56
C ASN A 17 -8.57 8.60 -8.07
N ASP A 18 -8.64 8.75 -9.40
CA ASP A 18 -9.14 9.95 -10.05
C ASP A 18 -9.81 9.57 -11.37
N PHE A 19 -11.05 10.05 -11.56
CA PHE A 19 -11.85 9.85 -12.77
C PHE A 19 -11.83 11.07 -13.70
N SER A 20 -10.86 11.97 -13.55
CA SER A 20 -10.71 13.18 -14.38
C SER A 20 -10.40 12.88 -15.85
N THR A 21 -9.73 11.76 -16.12
CA THR A 21 -9.32 11.33 -17.48
C THR A 21 -10.33 10.42 -18.17
N LEU A 22 -11.47 10.13 -17.54
CA LEU A 22 -12.51 9.30 -18.15
C LEU A 22 -13.14 10.00 -19.36
N TYR A 23 -13.63 9.20 -20.31
CA TYR A 23 -14.34 9.68 -21.48
C TYR A 23 -15.53 10.56 -21.06
N ALA A 24 -15.48 11.85 -21.39
CA ALA A 24 -16.39 12.88 -20.89
C ALA A 24 -17.90 12.54 -21.03
N PRO A 25 -18.38 11.85 -22.08
CA PRO A 25 -19.77 11.41 -22.17
C PRO A 25 -20.25 10.41 -21.11
N LEU A 26 -19.35 9.70 -20.42
CA LEU A 26 -19.70 8.82 -19.29
C LEU A 26 -19.92 9.60 -18.00
N ILE A 27 -19.36 10.81 -17.91
CA ILE A 27 -19.42 11.69 -16.73
C ILE A 27 -20.64 12.63 -16.80
N ARG A 28 -21.44 12.56 -17.87
CA ARG A 28 -22.67 13.35 -17.99
C ARG A 28 -23.71 12.91 -16.96
N ASP A 29 -24.47 13.89 -16.51
CA ASP A 29 -25.55 13.71 -15.53
C ASP A 29 -26.54 12.62 -15.99
N GLY A 30 -26.96 11.76 -15.04
CA GLY A 30 -27.85 10.62 -15.28
C GLY A 30 -27.20 9.31 -15.79
N ARG A 31 -25.87 9.24 -15.95
CA ARG A 31 -25.16 8.01 -16.39
C ARG A 31 -24.20 7.43 -15.35
N MET A 32 -23.60 8.29 -14.53
CA MET A 32 -22.66 7.91 -13.49
C MET A 32 -22.84 8.86 -12.31
N GLU A 33 -22.96 8.29 -11.11
CA GLU A 33 -22.90 9.05 -9.86
C GLU A 33 -21.47 9.00 -9.31
N LYS A 34 -20.91 10.17 -8.97
CA LYS A 34 -19.57 10.27 -8.37
C LYS A 34 -19.70 10.40 -6.86
N PHE A 35 -19.06 9.50 -6.13
CA PHE A 35 -18.95 9.56 -4.68
C PHE A 35 -17.49 9.75 -4.28
N TYR A 36 -17.18 10.91 -3.68
CA TYR A 36 -15.86 11.18 -3.12
C TYR A 36 -15.86 10.75 -1.66
N TRP A 37 -14.97 9.82 -1.32
CA TRP A 37 -14.82 9.33 0.03
C TRP A 37 -13.42 9.63 0.55
N ALA A 38 -13.36 10.40 1.63
CA ALA A 38 -12.16 10.59 2.43
C ALA A 38 -12.50 10.17 3.87
N PRO A 39 -11.79 9.18 4.45
CA PRO A 39 -12.16 8.64 5.74
C PRO A 39 -12.01 9.68 6.84
N THR A 40 -13.05 9.85 7.64
CA THR A 40 -13.00 10.65 8.85
C THR A 40 -12.15 9.97 9.92
N ARG A 41 -11.80 10.70 11.00
CA ARG A 41 -11.12 10.09 12.16
C ARG A 41 -11.91 8.91 12.72
N GLU A 42 -13.24 9.04 12.81
CA GLU A 42 -14.11 7.97 13.31
C GLU A 42 -14.12 6.76 12.39
N ASP A 43 -14.16 6.96 11.06
CA ASP A 43 -14.04 5.87 10.08
C ASP A 43 -12.71 5.13 10.25
N ARG A 44 -11.61 5.86 10.43
CA ARG A 44 -10.28 5.28 10.63
C ARG A 44 -10.23 4.44 11.90
N ILE A 45 -10.76 4.94 13.01
CA ILE A 45 -10.83 4.19 14.28
C ILE A 45 -11.72 2.95 14.12
N GLY A 46 -12.87 3.07 13.46
CA GLY A 46 -13.79 1.96 13.20
C GLY A 46 -13.15 0.86 12.37
N VAL A 47 -12.48 1.22 11.27
CA VAL A 47 -11.78 0.24 10.42
C VAL A 47 -10.59 -0.38 11.14
N CYS A 48 -9.79 0.40 11.89
CA CYS A 48 -8.68 -0.14 12.69
C CYS A 48 -9.18 -1.10 13.78
N THR A 49 -10.33 -0.82 14.39
CA THR A 49 -10.99 -1.74 15.32
C THR A 49 -11.38 -3.06 14.64
N GLY A 50 -11.77 -3.01 13.37
CA GLY A 50 -11.97 -4.20 12.54
C GLY A 50 -10.68 -4.98 12.29
N ILE A 51 -9.58 -4.28 11.97
CA ILE A 51 -8.27 -4.89 11.69
C ILE A 51 -7.74 -5.68 12.90
N PHE A 52 -7.82 -5.10 14.10
CA PHE A 52 -7.27 -5.70 15.33
C PHE A 52 -8.30 -6.52 16.12
N ARG A 53 -9.48 -6.81 15.55
CA ARG A 53 -10.59 -7.47 16.25
C ARG A 53 -10.20 -8.83 16.84
N THR A 54 -9.41 -9.61 16.10
CA THR A 54 -8.97 -10.94 16.52
C THR A 54 -7.83 -10.89 17.53
N ASP A 55 -7.15 -9.75 17.66
CA ASP A 55 -5.89 -9.65 18.39
C ASP A 55 -6.09 -9.14 19.83
N GLY A 56 -7.34 -8.88 20.24
CA GLY A 56 -7.71 -8.52 21.61
C GLY A 56 -7.21 -7.14 22.06
N VAL A 57 -6.90 -6.23 21.11
CA VAL A 57 -6.40 -4.89 21.44
C VAL A 57 -7.52 -4.03 22.04
N PRO A 58 -7.33 -3.42 23.22
CA PRO A 58 -8.31 -2.52 23.82
C PRO A 58 -8.65 -1.35 22.90
N PHE A 59 -9.92 -0.96 22.84
CA PHE A 59 -10.38 0.15 22.00
C PHE A 59 -9.59 1.45 22.25
N GLU A 60 -9.29 1.77 23.51
CA GLU A 60 -8.48 2.94 23.88
C GLU A 60 -7.08 2.92 23.26
N HIS A 61 -6.47 1.74 23.12
CA HIS A 61 -5.17 1.59 22.47
C HIS A 61 -5.27 1.80 20.96
N ILE A 62 -6.36 1.36 20.34
CA ILE A 62 -6.62 1.58 18.91
C ILE A 62 -6.78 3.07 18.63
N VAL A 63 -7.53 3.80 19.48
CA VAL A 63 -7.67 5.25 19.37
C VAL A 63 -6.31 5.95 19.44
N LYS A 64 -5.50 5.64 20.47
CA LYS A 64 -4.16 6.20 20.63
C LYS A 64 -3.25 5.87 19.44
N LEU A 65 -3.35 4.66 18.90
CA LEU A 65 -2.57 4.22 17.75
C LEU A 65 -2.94 5.01 16.48
N VAL A 66 -4.23 5.20 16.21
CA VAL A 66 -4.69 5.98 15.05
C VAL A 66 -4.27 7.45 15.17
N ASP A 67 -4.39 8.01 16.38
CA ASP A 67 -4.00 9.40 16.65
C ASP A 67 -2.48 9.63 16.56
N ALA A 68 -1.67 8.61 16.85
CA ALA A 68 -0.21 8.67 16.70
C ALA A 68 0.25 8.72 15.24
N PHE A 69 -0.57 8.24 14.29
CA PHE A 69 -0.23 8.15 12.87
C PHE A 69 -1.28 8.85 11.98
N PRO A 70 -1.50 10.17 12.13
CA PRO A 70 -2.59 10.88 11.47
C PRO A 70 -2.44 10.96 9.95
N GLY A 71 -1.22 10.96 9.42
CA GLY A 71 -0.95 11.02 7.97
C GLY A 71 -0.92 9.66 7.26
N GLN A 72 -1.14 8.56 7.97
CA GLN A 72 -1.08 7.21 7.41
C GLN A 72 -2.47 6.75 6.92
N SER A 73 -2.50 6.12 5.75
CA SER A 73 -3.70 5.48 5.19
C SER A 73 -4.13 4.27 6.01
N ILE A 74 -5.33 3.76 5.77
CA ILE A 74 -5.90 2.65 6.57
C ILE A 74 -5.11 1.34 6.38
N ASP A 75 -4.59 1.11 5.18
CA ASP A 75 -3.73 -0.04 4.83
C ASP A 75 -2.44 -0.11 5.69
N PHE A 76 -1.92 1.03 6.16
CA PHE A 76 -0.78 1.09 7.07
C PHE A 76 -1.02 0.26 8.33
N PHE A 77 -2.21 0.30 8.91
CA PHE A 77 -2.53 -0.46 10.13
C PHE A 77 -2.66 -1.96 9.85
N GLY A 78 -3.08 -2.34 8.64
CA GLY A 78 -3.03 -3.73 8.18
C GLY A 78 -1.59 -4.23 8.00
N ALA A 79 -0.72 -3.41 7.41
CA ALA A 79 0.70 -3.70 7.29
C ALA A 79 1.39 -3.79 8.67
N LEU A 80 1.04 -2.89 9.59
CA LEU A 80 1.50 -2.92 10.97
C LEU A 80 1.16 -4.24 11.66
N ARG A 81 -0.11 -4.66 11.55
CA ARG A 81 -0.57 -5.95 12.08
C ARG A 81 0.25 -7.10 11.48
N ALA A 82 0.40 -7.14 10.15
CA ALA A 82 1.15 -8.18 9.46
C ALA A 82 2.62 -8.24 9.92
N ARG A 83 3.28 -7.09 10.11
CA ARG A 83 4.67 -7.03 10.59
C ARG A 83 4.87 -7.70 11.95
N VAL A 84 3.90 -7.58 12.85
CA VAL A 84 3.98 -8.25 14.16
C VAL A 84 3.92 -9.77 14.01
N TYR A 85 3.10 -10.28 13.09
CA TYR A 85 3.06 -11.72 12.77
C TYR A 85 4.33 -12.18 12.06
N ASP A 86 4.86 -11.39 11.12
CA ASP A 86 6.09 -11.69 10.39
C ASP A 86 7.27 -11.89 11.34
N ASP A 87 7.35 -11.11 12.42
CA ASP A 87 8.41 -11.25 13.42
C ASP A 87 8.30 -12.58 14.20
N GLU A 88 7.10 -13.03 14.54
CA GLU A 88 6.92 -14.34 15.18
C GLU A 88 7.26 -15.50 14.24
N VAL A 89 6.86 -15.41 12.97
CA VAL A 89 7.26 -16.39 11.96
C VAL A 89 8.77 -16.38 11.76
N ARG A 90 9.41 -15.20 11.75
CA ARG A 90 10.87 -15.07 11.67
C ARG A 90 11.56 -15.74 12.85
N LYS A 91 11.09 -15.54 14.09
CA LYS A 91 11.62 -16.22 15.28
C LYS A 91 11.52 -17.73 15.15
N TRP A 92 10.40 -18.24 14.66
CA TRP A 92 10.22 -19.67 14.41
C TRP A 92 11.19 -20.21 13.35
N VAL A 93 11.36 -19.50 12.22
CA VAL A 93 12.31 -19.88 11.16
C VAL A 93 13.74 -19.92 11.71
N THR A 94 14.14 -18.93 12.50
CA THR A 94 15.47 -18.88 13.12
C THR A 94 15.66 -20.00 14.14
N GLY A 95 14.63 -20.31 14.95
CA GLY A 95 14.70 -21.36 15.97
C GLY A 95 14.72 -22.79 15.39
N VAL A 96 13.98 -23.03 14.30
CA VAL A 96 13.98 -24.33 13.61
C VAL A 96 15.22 -24.52 12.73
N GLY A 97 15.77 -23.42 12.22
CA GLY A 97 16.84 -23.40 11.25
C GLY A 97 16.32 -23.52 9.81
N VAL A 98 16.81 -22.67 8.92
CA VAL A 98 16.32 -22.51 7.54
C VAL A 98 16.28 -23.84 6.77
N GLN A 99 17.27 -24.72 7.00
CA GLN A 99 17.37 -26.03 6.36
C GLN A 99 16.22 -26.99 6.73
N ALA A 100 15.64 -26.83 7.91
CA ALA A 100 14.62 -27.73 8.45
C ALA A 100 13.18 -27.22 8.25
N VAL A 101 13.00 -25.97 7.82
CA VAL A 101 11.67 -25.35 7.60
C VAL A 101 10.83 -26.16 6.63
N GLY A 102 11.35 -26.52 5.45
CA GLY A 102 10.59 -27.24 4.44
C GLY A 102 10.10 -28.62 4.92
N LYS A 103 10.94 -29.33 5.69
CA LYS A 103 10.57 -30.62 6.29
C LYS A 103 9.44 -30.48 7.30
N LYS A 104 9.50 -29.47 8.16
CA LYS A 104 8.47 -29.23 9.19
C LYS A 104 7.18 -28.59 8.66
N LEU A 105 7.23 -27.90 7.52
CA LEU A 105 6.08 -27.18 6.99
C LEU A 105 5.26 -28.00 5.99
N VAL A 106 5.91 -28.71 5.05
CA VAL A 106 5.24 -29.38 3.92
C VAL A 106 5.23 -30.90 4.05
N ASN A 107 6.30 -31.49 4.60
CA ASN A 107 6.49 -32.94 4.68
C ASN A 107 6.40 -33.48 6.12
N SER A 108 5.63 -32.80 6.99
CA SER A 108 5.47 -33.16 8.39
C SER A 108 4.32 -34.15 8.58
N ILE A 109 4.55 -35.21 9.36
CA ILE A 109 3.51 -36.18 9.77
C ILE A 109 2.52 -35.52 10.76
N GLU A 110 3.01 -34.57 11.56
CA GLU A 110 2.24 -33.85 12.58
C GLU A 110 1.43 -32.67 12.01
N GLY A 111 1.54 -32.41 10.70
CA GLY A 111 0.94 -31.26 10.02
C GLY A 111 1.76 -29.97 10.14
N PRO A 112 1.25 -28.85 9.56
CA PRO A 112 1.90 -27.55 9.67
C PRO A 112 1.96 -27.05 11.12
N PRO A 113 2.99 -26.28 11.51
CA PRO A 113 3.07 -25.69 12.83
C PRO A 113 1.91 -24.73 13.09
N THR A 114 1.23 -24.91 14.22
CA THR A 114 0.23 -23.96 14.71
C THR A 114 0.95 -22.81 15.42
N PHE A 115 0.61 -21.58 15.04
CA PHE A 115 1.15 -20.38 15.69
C PHE A 115 0.14 -19.82 16.69
N GLU A 116 0.62 -19.49 17.88
CA GLU A 116 -0.16 -18.69 18.82
C GLU A 116 -0.21 -17.23 18.34
N GLN A 117 -1.34 -16.57 18.56
CA GLN A 117 -1.48 -15.18 18.19
C GLN A 117 -0.56 -14.30 19.08
N PRO A 118 0.25 -13.42 18.48
CA PRO A 118 1.12 -12.54 19.25
C PRO A 118 0.31 -11.55 20.07
N LYS A 119 0.75 -11.28 21.30
CA LYS A 119 0.17 -10.22 22.12
C LYS A 119 0.48 -8.85 21.50
N MET A 120 -0.57 -8.15 21.09
CA MET A 120 -0.48 -6.83 20.46
C MET A 120 -0.63 -5.71 21.50
N ASN A 121 0.43 -5.50 22.28
CA ASN A 121 0.48 -4.41 23.25
C ASN A 121 0.68 -3.06 22.53
N LEU A 122 0.18 -1.97 23.11
CA LEU A 122 0.28 -0.62 22.52
C LEU A 122 1.73 -0.22 22.24
N GLU A 123 2.65 -0.48 23.17
CA GLU A 123 4.07 -0.17 23.01
C GLU A 123 4.68 -0.85 21.78
N LYS A 124 4.42 -2.16 21.61
CA LYS A 124 4.84 -2.93 20.44
C LYS A 124 4.26 -2.33 19.16
N LEU A 125 2.96 -2.00 19.15
CA LEU A 125 2.32 -1.39 17.98
C LEU A 125 2.89 -0.02 17.61
N LEU A 126 3.22 0.80 18.60
CA LEU A 126 3.85 2.11 18.37
C LEU A 126 5.28 1.97 17.84
N GLU A 127 6.06 1.05 18.40
CA GLU A 127 7.42 0.76 17.94
C GLU A 127 7.44 0.28 16.48
N TYR A 128 6.65 -0.74 16.15
CA TYR A 128 6.53 -1.22 14.78
C TYR A 128 5.94 -0.16 13.84
N GLY A 129 5.02 0.66 14.33
CA GLY A 129 4.46 1.78 13.56
C GLY A 129 5.53 2.80 13.19
N GLN A 130 6.37 3.21 14.15
CA GLN A 130 7.49 4.13 13.90
C GLN A 130 8.52 3.54 12.93
N MET A 131 8.84 2.25 13.09
CA MET A 131 9.73 1.54 12.18
C MET A 131 9.20 1.55 10.74
N LEU A 132 7.90 1.30 10.54
CA LEU A 132 7.28 1.35 9.22
C LEU A 132 7.28 2.76 8.62
N VAL A 133 7.03 3.79 9.41
CA VAL A 133 7.10 5.18 8.95
C VAL A 133 8.53 5.52 8.51
N GLN A 134 9.53 5.13 9.30
CA GLN A 134 10.93 5.35 8.96
C GLN A 134 11.33 4.61 7.67
N GLU A 135 10.84 3.38 7.47
CA GLU A 135 11.04 2.61 6.24
C GLU A 135 10.43 3.32 5.03
N GLN A 136 9.20 3.84 5.14
CA GLN A 136 8.57 4.63 4.09
C GLN A 136 9.36 5.91 3.76
N GLU A 137 9.84 6.63 4.77
CA GLU A 137 10.67 7.82 4.58
C GLU A 137 11.98 7.49 3.88
N ASN A 138 12.63 6.40 4.27
CA ASN A 138 13.89 5.96 3.66
C ASN A 138 13.70 5.62 2.18
N VAL A 139 12.63 4.90 1.82
CA VAL A 139 12.31 4.61 0.41
C VAL A 139 12.12 5.90 -0.38
N LYS A 140 11.37 6.87 0.16
CA LYS A 140 11.17 8.18 -0.48
C LYS A 140 12.50 8.94 -0.67
N ARG A 141 13.39 8.92 0.33
CA ARG A 141 14.71 9.57 0.25
C ARG A 141 15.59 8.92 -0.81
N VAL A 142 15.63 7.58 -0.87
CA VAL A 142 16.42 6.85 -1.87
C VAL A 142 15.92 7.14 -3.28
N GLN A 143 14.60 7.07 -3.50
CA GLN A 143 14.01 7.40 -4.80
C GLN A 143 14.31 8.85 -5.24
N LEU A 144 14.29 9.78 -4.30
CA LEU A 144 14.63 11.18 -4.56
C LEU A 144 16.11 11.33 -4.94
N ALA A 145 17.02 10.68 -4.21
CA ALA A 145 18.44 10.70 -4.51
C ALA A 145 18.75 10.09 -5.90
N ASP A 146 18.14 8.95 -6.23
CA ASP A 146 18.28 8.31 -7.53
C ASP A 146 17.79 9.22 -8.66
N LYS A 147 16.69 9.96 -8.45
CA LYS A 147 16.19 10.93 -9.43
C LYS A 147 17.21 12.05 -9.68
N TYR A 148 17.78 12.64 -8.62
CA TYR A 148 18.79 13.69 -8.76
C TYR A 148 20.06 13.19 -9.46
N LEU A 149 20.53 11.99 -9.13
CA LEU A 149 21.72 11.39 -9.76
C LEU A 149 21.49 11.10 -11.25
N ASN A 150 20.30 10.58 -11.60
CA ASN A 150 19.94 10.33 -12.99
C ASN A 150 19.78 11.63 -13.80
N GLU A 151 19.16 12.66 -13.23
CA GLU A 151 19.03 13.98 -13.87
C GLU A 151 20.40 14.67 -14.03
N ALA A 152 21.30 14.57 -13.05
CA ALA A 152 22.67 15.07 -13.13
C ALA A 152 23.50 14.33 -14.21
N ALA A 153 23.38 13.00 -14.29
CA ALA A 153 24.06 12.19 -15.31
C ALA A 153 23.54 12.46 -16.74
N LEU A 154 22.27 12.85 -16.88
CA LEU A 154 21.68 13.29 -18.14
C LEU A 154 22.08 14.73 -18.52
N GLY A 155 22.32 15.59 -17.52
CA GLY A 155 22.77 16.98 -17.71
C GLY A 155 24.20 17.12 -18.25
N GLU A 156 25.09 16.14 -18.03
CA GLU A 156 26.45 16.17 -18.59
C GLU A 156 26.52 15.74 -20.08
N ARG A 157 25.48 15.10 -20.62
CA ARG A 157 25.44 14.66 -22.02
C ARG A 157 25.02 15.74 -23.02
N THR A 158 24.62 16.93 -22.56
CA THR A 158 24.30 18.08 -23.43
C THR A 158 25.45 19.08 -23.48
N LYS A 159 26.66 18.62 -23.85
CA LYS A 159 27.69 19.52 -24.39
C LYS A 159 27.43 19.72 -25.89
N ILE A 160 26.96 20.92 -26.20
CA ILE A 160 26.66 21.50 -27.51
C ILE A 160 27.71 21.13 -28.58
N PRO A 161 27.29 20.63 -29.76
CA PRO A 161 28.04 20.78 -30.99
C PRO A 161 27.51 21.98 -31.81
N LEU A 162 28.40 22.98 -31.94
CA LEU A 162 28.54 24.04 -32.94
C LEU A 162 27.32 24.70 -33.61
N ILE A 163 27.22 26.00 -33.35
CA ILE A 163 26.56 27.02 -34.17
C ILE A 163 27.33 27.18 -35.51
N GLU A 164 27.17 26.25 -36.46
CA GLU A 164 27.78 26.39 -37.80
C GLU A 164 26.84 26.08 -38.99
N GLU A 165 25.55 25.79 -38.78
CA GLU A 165 24.62 25.53 -39.91
C GLU A 165 23.64 26.67 -40.26
N LEU A 166 23.74 27.83 -39.61
CA LEU A 166 22.88 28.99 -39.90
C LEU A 166 23.40 29.92 -41.04
N PHE A 167 24.52 29.58 -41.68
CA PHE A 167 25.04 30.28 -42.86
C PHE A 167 25.35 29.31 -44.00
N ARG A 168 24.34 28.91 -44.77
CA ARG A 168 24.54 28.54 -46.19
C ARG A 168 23.65 29.41 -47.08
N PRO A 169 24.23 30.09 -48.10
CA PRO A 169 23.46 30.92 -49.01
C PRO A 169 22.65 30.04 -49.97
N PHE A 170 21.41 30.46 -50.20
CA PHE A 170 20.52 29.89 -51.22
C PHE A 170 21.14 30.02 -52.61
N TYR A 171 21.32 28.88 -53.29
CA TYR A 171 21.27 28.76 -54.75
C TYR A 171 20.44 27.52 -55.10
#